data_AF-A0A7C3GFV7-F1
#
_entry.id   AF-A0A7C3GFV7-F1
#
_cell.length_a   1.000
_cell.length_b   1.000
_cell.length_c   1.000
_cell.angle_alpha   90.00
_cell.angle_beta   90.00
_cell.angle_gamma   90.00
#
_symmetry.space_group_name_H-M   'P 1'
#
loop_
_entity.id
_entity.type
_entity.pdbx_description
1 polymer ?
#
loop_
_entity_poly.entity_id
_entity_poly.type
_entity_poly.pdbx_seq_one_letter_code
_entity_poly.pdbx_strand_id
1 'polypeptide(L)'
;MRKRPRCSQCGKCCTAPVVLITKPSDYRRWINQGREDILKHASVPPLKGYGDLWIDIRGSEKSAYCPFIKGISEDKFICTINDTKPKVCREFRCEWAYGAGDKGVPFKTERGWTDKAKKLGYGRPRKGKTVQ
;
A
#
# COMPACT_ATOMS: atom_id res chain seq x y z
N MET A 1 11.86 -18.37 -3.73
CA MET A 1 10.88 -17.29 -4.05
C MET A 1 11.62 -16.12 -4.68
N ARG A 2 11.05 -15.37 -5.64
CA ARG A 2 11.67 -14.10 -6.07
C ARG A 2 11.64 -13.14 -4.86
N LYS A 3 12.78 -12.53 -4.52
CA LYS A 3 12.91 -11.61 -3.36
C LYS A 3 11.96 -10.43 -3.56
N ARG A 4 11.25 -10.03 -2.49
CA ARG A 4 10.35 -8.87 -2.55
C ARG A 4 11.19 -7.62 -2.81
N PRO A 5 10.89 -6.84 -3.85
CA PRO A 5 11.71 -5.67 -4.15
C PRO A 5 11.53 -4.58 -3.08
N ARG A 6 12.62 -3.83 -2.85
CA ARG A 6 12.73 -2.84 -1.79
C ARG A 6 12.13 -1.49 -2.21
N CYS A 7 11.57 -0.77 -1.24
CA CYS A 7 11.12 0.61 -1.46
C CYS A 7 12.35 1.51 -1.70
N SER A 8 12.30 2.37 -2.72
CA SER A 8 13.36 3.34 -3.01
C SER A 8 13.30 4.61 -2.15
N GLN A 9 12.27 4.73 -1.30
CA GLN A 9 11.99 5.90 -0.46
C GLN A 9 11.75 7.19 -1.25
N CYS A 10 11.23 7.12 -2.47
CA CYS A 10 11.02 8.31 -3.31
C CYS A 10 9.71 9.08 -3.06
N GLY A 11 8.89 8.67 -2.10
CA GLY A 11 7.60 9.33 -1.79
C GLY A 11 6.46 9.10 -2.80
N LYS A 12 6.74 8.83 -4.09
CA LYS A 12 5.70 8.79 -5.15
C LYS A 12 4.50 7.87 -4.89
N CYS A 13 4.70 6.69 -4.28
CA CYS A 13 3.58 5.80 -3.94
C CYS A 13 2.83 6.19 -2.65
N CYS A 14 3.43 7.06 -1.84
CA CYS A 14 2.85 7.57 -0.60
C CYS A 14 2.11 8.91 -0.82
N THR A 15 2.45 9.65 -1.87
CA THR A 15 1.83 10.93 -2.26
C THR A 15 0.89 10.83 -3.44
N ALA A 16 0.84 9.68 -4.14
CA ALA A 16 -0.11 9.49 -5.23
C ALA A 16 -1.55 9.51 -4.71
N PRO A 17 -2.50 10.10 -5.47
CA PRO A 17 -3.94 10.00 -5.21
C PRO A 17 -4.41 8.57 -5.54
N VAL A 18 -4.00 7.61 -4.72
CA VAL A 18 -4.49 6.25 -4.79
C VAL A 18 -5.76 6.15 -3.95
N VAL A 19 -6.71 5.31 -4.36
CA VAL A 19 -7.86 4.97 -3.53
C VAL A 19 -7.33 4.20 -2.32
N LEU A 20 -7.23 4.88 -1.18
CA LEU A 20 -6.74 4.30 0.06
C LEU A 20 -7.94 3.85 0.88
N ILE A 21 -8.01 2.54 1.05
CA ILE A 21 -9.12 1.89 1.73
C ILE A 21 -8.64 1.26 3.04
N THR A 22 -9.48 1.33 4.06
CA THR A 22 -9.28 0.64 5.34
C THR A 22 -10.04 -0.67 5.33
N LYS A 23 -9.37 -1.79 5.61
CA LYS A 23 -10.04 -3.09 5.80
C LYS A 23 -10.46 -3.25 7.26
N PRO A 24 -11.54 -4.01 7.54
CA PRO A 24 -11.90 -4.38 8.91
C PRO A 24 -10.76 -5.06 9.69
N SER A 25 -9.86 -5.77 9.02
CA SER A 25 -8.68 -6.37 9.65
C SER A 25 -7.55 -5.39 9.94
N ASP A 26 -7.41 -4.32 9.16
CA ASP A 26 -6.45 -3.25 9.45
C ASP A 26 -6.96 -2.40 10.62
N TYR A 27 -8.25 -2.00 10.58
CA TYR A 27 -8.88 -1.21 11.63
C TYR A 27 -8.84 -1.92 12.99
N ARG A 28 -9.28 -3.18 13.06
CA ARG A 28 -9.21 -3.98 14.30
C ARG A 28 -7.79 -4.14 14.82
N ARG A 29 -6.81 -4.32 13.93
CA ARG A 29 -5.40 -4.41 14.34
C ARG A 29 -4.95 -3.10 15.00
N TRP A 30 -5.31 -1.95 14.44
CA TRP A 30 -4.93 -0.66 15.00
C TRP A 30 -5.60 -0.37 16.35
N ILE A 31 -6.87 -0.78 16.55
CA ILE A 31 -7.51 -0.77 17.87
C ILE A 31 -6.68 -1.59 18.87
N ASN A 32 -6.38 -2.85 18.56
CA ASN A 32 -5.66 -3.74 19.46
C ASN A 32 -4.22 -3.25 19.76
N GLN A 33 -3.64 -2.44 18.88
CA GLN A 33 -2.32 -1.84 19.04
C GLN A 33 -2.35 -0.46 19.73
N GLY A 34 -3.53 0.07 20.07
CA GLY A 34 -3.67 1.43 20.65
C GLY A 34 -3.22 2.54 19.69
N ARG A 35 -3.37 2.35 18.37
CA ARG A 35 -2.89 3.29 17.34
C ARG A 35 -3.90 4.38 17.04
N GLU A 36 -4.25 5.16 18.06
CA GLU A 36 -5.17 6.31 17.94
C GLU A 36 -4.66 7.34 16.93
N ASP A 37 -3.33 7.46 16.81
CA ASP A 37 -2.67 8.28 15.80
C ASP A 37 -3.10 7.91 14.37
N ILE A 38 -3.30 6.63 14.09
CA ILE A 38 -3.81 6.11 12.80
C ILE A 38 -5.32 6.18 12.73
N LEU A 39 -6.02 5.77 13.80
CA LEU A 39 -7.48 5.65 13.81
C LEU A 39 -8.18 6.99 13.55
N LYS A 40 -7.62 8.12 14.02
CA LYS A 40 -8.17 9.46 13.72
C LYS A 40 -8.15 9.84 12.24
N HIS A 41 -7.39 9.12 11.42
CA HIS A 41 -7.27 9.32 9.97
C HIS A 41 -7.94 8.19 9.16
N ALA A 42 -8.73 7.32 9.78
CA ALA A 42 -9.40 6.21 9.12
C ALA A 42 -10.88 6.18 9.49
N SER A 43 -11.76 6.03 8.50
CA SER A 43 -13.17 5.77 8.82
C SER A 43 -13.36 4.31 9.27
N VAL A 44 -14.34 4.11 10.15
CA VAL A 44 -14.73 2.77 10.60
C VAL A 44 -15.24 1.99 9.39
N PRO A 45 -14.60 0.87 8.99
CA PRO A 45 -15.07 0.07 7.88
C PRO A 45 -16.37 -0.67 8.26
N PRO A 46 -17.35 -0.80 7.34
CA PRO A 46 -18.54 -1.61 7.58
C PRO A 46 -18.18 -3.10 7.73
N LEU A 47 -19.09 -3.89 8.32
CA LEU A 47 -18.92 -5.34 8.48
C LEU A 47 -18.58 -6.06 7.17
N LYS A 48 -19.22 -5.63 6.08
CA LYS A 48 -18.92 -6.07 4.71
C LYS A 48 -18.55 -4.85 3.87
N GLY A 49 -17.26 -4.70 3.59
CA GLY A 49 -16.77 -3.62 2.73
C GLY A 49 -15.48 -3.01 3.22
N TYR A 50 -15.31 -1.73 2.90
CA TYR A 50 -14.10 -0.97 3.18
C TYR A 50 -14.47 0.41 3.73
N GLY A 51 -13.62 0.92 4.62
CA GLY A 51 -13.62 2.33 5.00
C GLY A 51 -12.65 3.11 4.12
N ASP A 52 -12.58 4.41 4.35
CA ASP A 52 -11.64 5.33 3.73
C ASP A 52 -10.41 5.50 4.63
N LEU A 53 -9.27 5.73 3.99
CA LEU A 53 -8.04 6.14 4.64
C LEU A 53 -7.70 7.59 4.30
N TRP A 54 -7.02 8.19 5.26
CA TRP A 54 -6.48 9.54 5.30
C TRP A 54 -7.57 10.59 5.16
N ILE A 55 -8.60 10.46 6.00
CA ILE A 55 -9.57 11.53 6.20
C ILE A 55 -8.93 12.69 6.99
N ASP A 56 -9.29 13.92 6.64
CA ASP A 56 -8.92 15.09 7.42
C ASP A 56 -9.62 15.04 8.80
N ILE A 57 -8.87 15.43 9.83
CA ILE A 57 -9.31 15.49 11.22
C ILE A 57 -10.47 16.52 11.37
N ARG A 58 -10.57 17.49 10.46
CA ARG A 58 -11.62 18.53 10.45
C ARG A 58 -12.97 18.10 9.87
N GLY A 59 -13.08 16.87 9.35
CA GLY A 59 -14.34 16.29 8.91
C GLY A 59 -14.28 15.81 7.46
N SER A 60 -14.71 14.56 7.26
CA SER A 60 -15.06 13.76 6.05
C SER A 60 -14.31 13.93 4.71
N GLU A 61 -13.53 14.98 4.50
CA GLU A 61 -12.75 15.20 3.31
C GLU A 61 -11.51 14.32 3.30
N LYS A 62 -11.16 13.82 2.11
CA LYS A 62 -9.95 13.04 1.93
C LYS A 62 -8.77 13.99 1.95
N SER A 63 -7.83 13.75 2.86
CA SER A 63 -6.53 14.40 2.84
C SER A 63 -5.86 14.14 1.50
N ALA A 64 -5.24 15.18 0.95
CA ALA A 64 -4.53 15.09 -0.32
C ALA A 64 -3.34 14.12 -0.30
N TYR A 65 -2.83 13.77 0.89
CA TYR A 65 -1.67 12.89 1.05
C TYR A 65 -1.72 12.06 2.34
N CYS A 66 -0.85 11.04 2.42
CA CYS A 66 -0.70 10.19 3.61
C CYS A 66 -0.12 10.98 4.80
N PRO A 67 -0.79 11.03 5.97
CA PRO A 67 -0.30 11.79 7.13
C PRO A 67 0.95 11.17 7.79
N PHE A 68 1.29 9.93 7.42
CA PHE A 68 2.45 9.20 7.95
C PHE A 68 3.67 9.19 7.01
N ILE A 69 3.62 9.98 5.93
CA ILE A 69 4.81 10.24 5.12
C ILE A 69 5.69 11.27 5.83
N LYS A 70 6.98 11.01 5.93
CA LYS A 70 7.96 11.95 6.49
C LYS A 70 9.13 12.12 5.54
N GLY A 71 9.42 13.35 5.13
CA GLY A 71 10.66 13.69 4.44
C GLY A 71 11.86 13.54 5.37
N ILE A 72 12.95 12.94 4.87
CA ILE A 72 14.25 12.83 5.56
C ILE A 72 15.38 13.51 4.78
N SER A 73 15.16 13.78 3.49
CA SER A 73 15.96 14.69 2.65
C SER A 73 15.08 15.12 1.46
N GLU A 74 15.60 15.99 0.60
CA GLU A 74 14.88 16.54 -0.58
C GLU A 74 14.12 15.47 -1.38
N ASP A 75 14.78 14.35 -1.71
CA ASP A 75 14.21 13.25 -2.50
C ASP A 75 13.94 11.96 -1.72
N LYS A 76 13.98 12.00 -0.38
CA LYS A 76 13.84 10.80 0.45
C LYS A 76 12.74 10.94 1.48
N PHE A 77 11.87 9.94 1.48
CA PHE A 77 10.70 9.83 2.33
C PHE A 77 10.63 8.48 3.01
N ILE A 78 10.21 8.49 4.27
CA ILE A 78 9.91 7.29 5.05
C ILE A 78 8.44 7.24 5.42
N CYS A 79 7.96 6.02 5.68
CA CYS A 79 6.65 5.78 6.26
C CYS A 79 6.84 5.54 7.75
N THR A 80 6.28 6.41 8.59
CA THR A 80 6.45 6.32 10.05
C THR A 80 5.66 5.16 10.68
N ILE A 81 4.74 4.55 9.93
CA ILE A 81 3.94 3.38 10.34
C ILE A 81 4.36 2.10 9.62
N ASN A 82 5.65 1.99 9.26
CA ASN A 82 6.10 0.96 8.34
C ASN A 82 5.80 -0.48 8.78
N ASP A 83 5.83 -0.71 10.08
CA ASP A 83 5.53 -1.94 10.80
C ASP A 83 4.04 -2.32 10.77
N THR A 84 3.13 -1.35 10.81
CA THR A 84 1.66 -1.58 10.87
C THR A 84 0.87 -0.99 9.69
N LYS A 85 1.56 -0.72 8.56
CA LYS A 85 0.96 -0.24 7.32
C LYS A 85 -0.32 -1.01 6.94
N PRO A 86 -1.35 -0.32 6.40
CA PRO A 86 -2.55 -1.01 5.91
C PRO A 86 -2.21 -1.97 4.77
N LYS A 87 -3.07 -2.98 4.58
CA LYS A 87 -2.82 -4.04 3.59
C LYS A 87 -2.63 -3.48 2.18
N VAL A 88 -3.39 -2.45 1.80
CA VAL A 88 -3.27 -1.79 0.49
C VAL A 88 -1.85 -1.26 0.25
N CYS A 89 -1.25 -0.58 1.23
CA CYS A 89 0.13 -0.10 1.14
C CYS A 89 1.15 -1.24 1.21
N ARG A 90 0.90 -2.26 2.05
CA ARG A 90 1.80 -3.41 2.19
C ARG A 90 1.88 -4.24 0.91
N GLU A 91 0.81 -4.32 0.13
CA GLU A 91 0.75 -5.07 -1.12
C GLU A 91 1.12 -4.25 -2.36
N PHE A 92 0.97 -2.92 -2.31
CA PHE A 92 1.35 -2.04 -3.41
C PHE A 92 2.84 -2.15 -3.76
N ARG A 93 3.16 -2.50 -5.00
CA ARG A 93 4.53 -2.46 -5.53
C ARG A 93 4.51 -1.75 -6.88
N CYS A 94 5.42 -0.79 -7.05
CA CYS A 94 5.53 -0.04 -8.28
C CYS A 94 6.38 -0.74 -9.35
N GLU A 95 6.28 -0.28 -10.59
CA GLU A 95 7.02 -0.85 -11.72
C GLU A 95 8.54 -0.72 -11.54
N TRP A 96 9.02 0.43 -11.07
CA TRP A 96 10.44 0.66 -10.78
C TRP A 96 11.03 -0.41 -9.85
N ALA A 97 10.26 -0.84 -8.85
CA ALA A 97 10.71 -1.86 -7.89
C ALA A 97 11.03 -3.20 -8.58
N TYR A 98 10.43 -3.46 -9.74
CA TYR A 98 10.68 -4.66 -10.55
C TYR A 98 11.54 -4.39 -11.79
N GLY A 99 12.13 -3.19 -11.93
CA GLY A 99 12.87 -2.79 -13.13
C GLY A 99 12.01 -2.75 -14.39
N ALA A 100 10.70 -2.53 -14.23
CA ALA A 100 9.73 -2.64 -15.33
C ALA A 100 9.19 -1.28 -15.80
N GLY A 101 9.60 -0.17 -15.18
CA GLY A 101 9.10 1.17 -15.50
C GLY A 101 9.24 2.13 -14.33
N ASP A 102 8.21 2.95 -14.13
CA ASP A 102 8.31 4.15 -13.30
C ASP A 102 8.02 3.95 -11.80
N LYS A 103 8.57 4.88 -11.01
CA LYS A 103 8.27 5.00 -9.57
C LYS A 103 6.85 5.50 -9.39
N GLY A 104 6.08 4.87 -8.50
CA GLY A 104 4.70 5.25 -8.20
C GLY A 104 3.64 4.63 -9.11
N VAL A 105 4.01 4.10 -10.28
CA VAL A 105 3.07 3.40 -11.17
C VAL A 105 2.81 1.98 -10.63
N PRO A 106 1.55 1.54 -10.45
CA PRO A 106 1.25 0.22 -9.90
C PRO A 106 1.75 -0.93 -10.80
N PHE A 107 2.44 -1.91 -10.20
CA PHE A 107 2.81 -3.18 -10.84
C PHE A 107 2.16 -4.39 -10.17
N LYS A 108 1.96 -4.30 -8.85
CA LYS A 108 1.13 -5.19 -8.05
C LYS A 108 0.34 -4.36 -7.05
N THR A 109 -0.95 -4.65 -6.91
CA THR A 109 -1.80 -4.09 -5.86
C THR A 109 -2.36 -5.22 -5.00
N GLU A 110 -3.16 -4.86 -4.01
CA GLU A 110 -3.89 -5.88 -3.24
C GLU A 110 -4.93 -6.66 -4.07
N ARG A 111 -5.33 -6.16 -5.25
CA ARG A 111 -6.19 -6.86 -6.21
C ARG A 111 -5.41 -7.84 -7.10
N GLY A 112 -4.08 -7.85 -7.00
CA GLY A 112 -3.20 -8.74 -7.76
C GLY A 112 -2.24 -8.00 -8.68
N TRP A 113 -1.73 -8.73 -9.67
CA TRP A 113 -0.78 -8.24 -10.67
C TRP A 113 -1.50 -7.39 -11.72
N THR A 114 -0.85 -6.30 -12.15
CA THR A 114 -1.37 -5.51 -13.29
C THR A 114 -1.20 -6.26 -14.60
N ASP A 115 -1.87 -5.81 -15.66
CA ASP A 115 -1.78 -6.49 -16.96
C ASP A 115 -0.39 -6.40 -17.56
N LYS A 116 0.33 -5.30 -17.35
CA LYS A 116 1.76 -5.20 -17.68
C LYS A 116 2.57 -6.28 -16.96
N ALA A 117 2.36 -6.46 -15.66
CA ALA A 117 3.05 -7.49 -14.90
C ALA A 117 2.72 -8.92 -15.41
N LYS A 118 1.44 -9.19 -15.73
CA LYS A 118 1.02 -10.48 -16.31
C LYS A 118 1.66 -10.74 -17.68
N LYS A 119 1.74 -9.72 -18.55
CA LYS A 119 2.43 -9.80 -19.86
C LYS A 119 3.92 -10.13 -19.69
N LEU A 120 4.55 -9.60 -18.63
CA LEU A 120 5.93 -9.93 -18.23
C LEU A 120 6.07 -11.27 -17.48
N GLY A 121 5.02 -12.09 -17.44
CA GLY A 121 5.05 -13.43 -16.86
C GLY A 121 4.87 -13.49 -15.34
N TYR A 122 4.55 -12.39 -14.67
CA TYR A 122 4.23 -12.40 -13.24
C TYR A 122 2.81 -12.92 -12.98
N GLY A 123 2.60 -13.54 -11.81
CA GLY A 123 1.28 -14.02 -11.39
C GLY A 123 0.85 -15.36 -11.97
N ARG A 124 1.64 -15.97 -12.86
CA ARG A 124 1.40 -17.34 -13.32
C ARG A 124 1.81 -18.34 -12.22
N PRO A 125 1.03 -19.40 -11.97
CA PRO A 125 1.51 -20.54 -11.19
C PRO A 125 2.80 -21.05 -11.83
N ARG A 126 3.81 -21.40 -11.02
CA ARG A 126 4.94 -22.14 -11.58
C ARG A 126 4.37 -23.45 -12.11
N LYS A 127 4.57 -23.76 -13.40
CA LYS A 127 4.33 -25.10 -13.90
C LYS A 127 5.10 -26.05 -12.98
N GLY A 128 4.37 -26.92 -12.29
CA GLY A 128 4.97 -27.95 -11.46
C GLY A 128 5.97 -28.71 -12.32
N LYS A 129 7.14 -29.02 -11.76
CA LYS A 129 7.91 -30.13 -12.29
C LYS A 129 6.98 -31.33 -12.20
N THR A 130 6.61 -31.91 -13.34
CA THR A 130 6.11 -33.28 -13.39
C THR A 130 7.17 -34.12 -12.70
N VAL A 131 6.87 -34.59 -11.50
CA VAL A 131 7.63 -35.68 -10.89
C VAL A 131 7.17 -36.90 -11.67
N GLN A 132 8.03 -37.39 -12.56
CA GLN A 132 7.97 -38.78 -13.01
C GLN A 132 8.49 -39.66 -11.89
#